data_AF-A0AAD6R8G4-F1
#
_entry.id   AF-A0AAD6R8G4-F1
#
_cell.length_a   1.000
_cell.length_b   1.000
_cell.length_c   1.000
_cell.angle_alpha   90.00
_cell.angle_beta   90.00
_cell.angle_gamma   90.00
#
_symmetry.space_group_name_H-M   'P 1'
#
loop_
_entity.id
_entity.type
_entity.pdbx_description
1 polymer ?
#
loop_
_entity_poly.entity_id
_entity_poly.type
_entity_poly.pdbx_seq_one_letter_code
_entity_poly.pdbx_strand_id
1 'polypeptide(L)' 'MNIMVGPEEDRQLMTGLHTVAAVDCSDCRGVLGWKYERVYEETQKYKEGKFILEKLKIVKENW' A
#
# COMPACT_ATOMS: atom_id res chain seq x y z
N MET A 1 -0.50 11.60 10.49
CA MET A 1 -0.57 10.50 9.51
C MET A 1 -1.26 9.36 10.26
N ASN A 2 -2.52 9.09 9.95
CA ASN A 2 -3.41 8.27 10.80
C ASN A 2 -3.57 6.87 10.20
N ILE A 3 -2.44 6.27 9.84
CA ILE A 3 -2.39 4.92 9.26
C ILE A 3 -1.50 4.02 10.11
N MET A 4 -1.82 2.74 10.12
CA MET A 4 -0.95 1.69 10.62
C MET A 4 -0.51 0.83 9.46
N VAL A 5 0.75 0.41 9.50
CA VAL A 5 1.34 -0.50 8.53
C VAL A 5 1.40 -1.87 9.17
N GLY A 6 0.79 -2.85 8.53
CA GLY A 6 0.77 -4.24 8.95
C GLY A 6 2.12 -4.95 8.71
N PRO A 7 2.17 -6.27 8.96
CA PRO A 7 3.35 -7.06 8.64
C PRO A 7 3.64 -7.07 7.13
N GLU A 8 4.91 -7.23 6.80
CA GLU A 8 5.38 -7.41 5.41
C GLU A 8 5.02 -8.81 4.90
N GLU A 9 4.50 -8.87 3.68
CA GLU A 9 4.15 -10.10 2.99
C GLU A 9 4.63 -10.05 1.54
N ASP A 10 5.23 -11.15 1.08
CA ASP A 10 5.60 -11.29 -0.33
C ASP A 10 4.38 -11.68 -1.17
N ARG A 11 4.10 -10.91 -2.22
CA ARG A 11 2.96 -11.09 -3.11
C ARG A 11 3.40 -11.09 -4.57
N GLN A 12 2.99 -12.12 -5.30
CA GLN A 12 3.10 -12.14 -6.76
C GLN A 12 2.02 -11.23 -7.37
N LEU A 13 2.44 -10.19 -8.09
CA LEU A 13 1.56 -9.28 -8.83
C LEU A 13 1.83 -9.39 -10.33
N MET A 14 1.03 -8.68 -11.15
CA MET A 14 1.23 -8.69 -12.60
C MET A 14 2.62 -8.19 -13.03
N THR A 15 3.27 -7.35 -12.23
CA THR A 15 4.60 -6.79 -12.51
C THR A 15 5.69 -7.43 -11.67
N GLY A 16 5.57 -8.74 -11.39
CA GLY A 16 6.57 -9.50 -10.64
C GLY A 16 6.28 -9.69 -9.16
N LEU A 17 7.30 -10.13 -8.43
CA LEU A 17 7.29 -10.30 -6.98
C LEU A 17 7.47 -8.95 -6.29
N HIS A 18 6.71 -8.69 -5.23
CA HIS A 18 6.83 -7.50 -4.39
C HIS A 18 6.62 -7.88 -2.93
N THR A 19 7.37 -7.25 -2.03
CA THR A 19 7.04 -7.26 -0.60
C THR A 19 6.11 -6.09 -0.33
N VAL A 20 4.93 -6.36 0.22
CA VAL A 20 3.89 -5.37 0.49
C VAL A 20 3.47 -5.41 1.95
N ALA A 21 2.96 -4.31 2.47
CA ALA A 21 2.38 -4.26 3.81
C ALA A 21 0.97 -3.68 3.75
N ALA A 22 0.03 -4.27 4.50
CA ALA A 22 -1.33 -3.74 4.63
C ALA A 22 -1.30 -2.34 5.26
N VAL A 23 -2.21 -1.47 4.83
CA VAL A 23 -2.34 -0.11 5.34
C VAL A 23 -3.75 0.07 5.85
N ASP A 24 -3.88 0.30 7.16
CA ASP A 24 -5.16 0.38 7.86
C ASP A 24 -5.33 1.73 8.55
N CYS A 25 -6.57 2.17 8.73
CA CYS A 25 -6.87 3.37 9.50
C CYS A 25 -6.55 3.16 10.99
N SER A 26 -5.83 4.08 11.62
CA SER A 26 -5.52 4.01 13.06
C SER A 26 -6.78 3.98 13.94
N ASP A 27 -7.85 4.63 13.46
CA ASP A 27 -9.02 4.95 14.27
C ASP A 27 -10.09 3.86 14.18
N CYS A 28 -10.40 3.40 12.95
CA CYS A 28 -11.44 2.40 12.72
C CYS A 28 -10.91 1.00 12.37
N ARG A 29 -9.58 0.83 12.27
CA ARG A 29 -8.93 -0.43 11.86
C ARG A 29 -9.34 -0.96 10.48
N GLY A 30 -10.05 -0.16 9.69
CA GLY A 30 -10.45 -0.52 8.34
C GLY A 30 -9.24 -0.52 7.40
N VAL A 31 -9.10 -1.59 6.62
CA VAL A 31 -8.07 -1.70 5.57
C VAL A 31 -8.30 -0.64 4.53
N LEU A 32 -7.34 0.27 4.34
CA LEU A 32 -7.37 1.32 3.32
C LEU A 32 -6.69 0.85 2.02
N GLY A 33 -5.76 -0.09 2.12
CA GLY A 33 -5.03 -0.65 0.99
C GLY A 33 -3.71 -1.25 1.42
N TRP A 34 -2.65 -0.99 0.65
CA TRP A 34 -1.31 -1.53 0.92
C TRP A 34 -0.20 -0.63 0.37
N LYS A 35 1.00 -0.80 0.91
CA LYS A 35 2.22 -0.11 0.49
C LYS A 35 3.21 -1.12 -0.09
N TYR A 36 3.95 -0.73 -1.13
CA TYR A 36 5.11 -1.50 -1.58
C TYR A 36 6.29 -1.24 -0.63
N GLU A 37 6.70 -2.24 0.13
CA GLU A 37 7.89 -2.15 0.99
C GLU A 37 9.16 -2.47 0.20
N ARG A 38 9.11 -3.49 -0.67
CA ARG A 38 10.22 -3.83 -1.57
C ARG A 38 9.72 -4.24 -2.94
N VAL A 39 10.42 -3.75 -3.95
CA VAL A 39 10.18 -4.11 -5.34
C VAL A 39 11.45 -4.74 -5.91
N TYR A 40 11.35 -5.96 -6.45
CA TYR A 40 12.54 -6.70 -6.88
C TYR A 40 12.98 -6.37 -8.32
N GLU A 41 12.06 -5.92 -9.17
CA GLU A 41 12.36 -5.54 -10.55
C GLU A 41 12.77 -4.07 -10.65
N GLU A 42 13.95 -3.79 -11.22
CA GLU A 42 14.48 -2.42 -11.37
C GLU A 42 13.51 -1.51 -12.14
N THR A 43 12.87 -2.03 -13.19
CA THR A 43 11.88 -1.29 -13.98
C THR A 43 10.64 -0.89 -13.17
N GLN A 44 10.41 -1.52 -12.02
CA GLN A 44 9.27 -1.30 -11.13
C GLN A 44 9.67 -0.57 -9.84
N LYS A 45 10.96 -0.29 -9.59
CA LYS A 45 11.46 0.32 -8.35
C LYS A 45 10.80 1.64 -7.97
N TYR A 46 10.27 2.39 -8.95
CA TYR A 46 9.50 3.61 -8.71
C TYR A 46 8.23 3.39 -7.84
N LYS A 47 7.77 2.14 -7.70
CA LYS A 47 6.65 1.76 -6.84
C LYS A 47 7.04 1.62 -5.37
N GLU A 48 8.32 1.41 -5.06
CA GLU A 48 8.78 1.23 -3.69
C GLU A 48 8.45 2.47 -2.84
N GLY A 49 7.86 2.24 -1.67
CA GLY A 49 7.34 3.30 -0.80
C GLY A 49 5.99 3.89 -1.22
N LYS A 50 5.43 3.53 -2.39
CA LYS A 50 4.12 4.02 -2.86
C LYS A 50 2.97 3.24 -2.24
N PHE A 51 1.82 3.92 -2.13
CA PHE A 51 0.59 3.38 -1.59
C PHE A 51 -0.42 3.09 -2.70
N ILE A 52 -1.09 1.96 -2.61
CA ILE A 52 -2.28 1.62 -3.38
C ILE A 52 -3.44 1.59 -2.39
N LEU A 53 -4.39 2.51 -2.58
CA LEU A 53 -5.52 2.67 -1.68
C LEU A 53 -6.84 2.44 -2.43
N GLU A 54 -7.83 1.89 -1.72
CA GLU A 54 -9.16 1.67 -2.26
C GLU A 54 -9.92 2.99 -2.37
N LYS A 55 -10.29 3.38 -3.60
CA LYS A 55 -10.99 4.64 -3.88
C LYS A 55 -12.31 4.80 -3.11
N LEU A 56 -13.03 3.70 -2.85
CA LEU A 56 -14.28 3.71 -2.08
C LEU A 56 -14.08 4.09 -0.60
N LYS A 57 -12.85 3.95 -0.09
CA LYS A 57 -12.47 4.25 1.30
C LYS A 57 -11.77 5.59 1.45
N ILE A 58 -11.65 6.36 0.37
CA ILE A 58 -10.99 7.67 0.36
C ILE A 58 -11.96 8.72 -0.14
N VAL A 59 -12.07 9.80 0.61
CA VAL A 59 -12.74 11.02 0.18
C VAL A 59 -11.67 12.05 -0.13
N LYS A 60 -11.70 12.63 -1.33
CA LYS A 60 -10.87 13.78 -1.67
C LYS A 60 -11.62 15.03 -1.27
N GLU A 61 -11.11 15.76 -0.28
CA GLU A 61 -11.57 17.13 -0.04
C GLU A 61 -10.97 18.03 -1.13
N ASN A 62 -11.83 18.77 -1.82
CA ASN A 62 -11.42 19.84 -2.73
C ASN A 62 -11.46 21.15 -1.92
N TRP A 63 -10.29 21.63 -1.50
CA TRP A 63 -10.15 23.00 -1.00
C TRP A 63 -9.82 23.95 -2.15
#